data_AF-A0A7K2MZM7-F1
#
_entry.id   AF-A0A7K2MZM7-F1
#
_cell.length_a   1.000
_cell.length_b   1.000
_cell.length_c   1.000
_cell.angle_alpha   90.00
_cell.angle_beta   90.00
_cell.angle_gamma   90.00
#
_symmetry.space_group_name_H-M   'P 1'
#
loop_
_entity.id
_entity.type
_entity.pdbx_description
1 polymer ?
#
loop_
_entity_poly.entity_id
_entity_poly.type
_entity_poly.pdbx_seq_one_letter_code
_entity_poly.pdbx_strand_id
1 'polypeptide(L)'
;MQKGDAPPSKRSDPGTEFCVDIVVKGRKTEVPERFRKHVAEKLKLEKIQKLDGKVISLDVEVSKEPNPRQADRCDRVEITLRSRGPVIRAE
;
A
#
# COMPACT_ATOMS: atom_id res chain seq x y z
N MET A 1 6.87 4.55 -39.69
CA MET A 1 5.55 4.15 -39.16
C MET A 1 5.69 3.71 -37.71
N GLN A 2 4.76 4.17 -36.88
CA GLN A 2 4.79 4.20 -35.41
C GLN A 2 4.73 2.79 -34.79
N LYS A 3 5.57 2.51 -33.79
CA LYS A 3 5.36 1.37 -32.88
C LYS A 3 4.39 1.85 -31.81
N GLY A 4 3.21 1.23 -31.77
CA GLY A 4 2.08 1.65 -30.95
C GLY A 4 2.39 1.66 -29.47
N ASP A 5 1.98 2.75 -28.82
CA ASP A 5 1.82 2.90 -27.38
C ASP A 5 1.09 1.70 -26.78
N ALA A 6 1.71 1.10 -25.76
CA ALA A 6 1.08 0.09 -24.94
C ALA A 6 -0.13 0.71 -24.20
N PRO A 7 -1.28 0.03 -24.12
CA PRO A 7 -2.44 0.57 -23.42
C PRO A 7 -2.11 0.75 -21.93
N PRO A 8 -2.48 1.89 -21.31
CA PRO A 8 -2.31 2.07 -19.88
C PRO A 8 -3.09 0.98 -19.14
N SER A 9 -2.44 0.34 -18.17
CA SER A 9 -3.02 -0.67 -17.29
C SER A 9 -4.39 -0.18 -16.78
N LYS A 10 -5.41 -1.01 -17.01
CA LYS A 10 -6.83 -0.76 -16.76
C LYS A 10 -7.06 0.03 -15.47
N ARG A 11 -7.54 1.27 -15.59
CA ARG A 11 -8.20 1.97 -14.49
C ARG A 11 -9.53 1.28 -14.25
N SER A 12 -9.60 0.48 -13.20
CA SER A 12 -10.88 -0.01 -12.68
C SER A 12 -11.56 1.15 -11.98
N ASP A 13 -12.55 1.75 -12.62
CA ASP A 13 -13.55 2.59 -11.96
C ASP A 13 -14.67 1.68 -11.42
N PRO A 14 -14.95 1.71 -10.11
CA PRO A 14 -16.29 1.41 -9.64
C PRO A 14 -16.81 2.58 -8.80
N GLY A 15 -17.93 3.15 -9.25
CA GLY A 15 -18.67 4.15 -8.51
C GLY A 15 -19.22 3.59 -7.20
N THR A 16 -19.06 4.38 -6.14
CA THR A 16 -19.82 4.36 -4.89
C THR A 16 -19.51 3.24 -3.89
N GLU A 17 -18.30 3.27 -3.32
CA GLU A 17 -18.06 3.14 -1.88
C GLU A 17 -16.91 4.11 -1.55
N PHE A 18 -16.70 4.53 -0.30
CA PHE A 18 -15.52 5.32 0.05
C PHE A 18 -14.27 4.42 -0.08
N CYS A 19 -13.82 4.21 -1.31
CA CYS A 19 -12.75 3.30 -1.68
C CYS A 19 -11.39 3.94 -1.35
N VAL A 20 -10.95 3.81 -0.09
CA VAL A 20 -9.55 4.04 0.25
C VAL A 20 -8.71 3.08 -0.58
N ASP A 21 -7.86 3.61 -1.47
CA ASP A 21 -6.99 2.81 -2.33
C ASP A 21 -5.81 2.26 -1.51
N ILE A 22 -5.78 0.95 -1.27
CA ILE A 22 -4.71 0.28 -0.52
C ILE A 22 -3.73 -0.33 -1.52
N VAL A 23 -2.56 0.30 -1.65
CA VAL A 23 -1.48 -0.14 -2.53
C VAL A 23 -0.43 -0.85 -1.70
N VAL A 24 -0.22 -2.15 -1.93
CA VAL A 24 0.83 -2.93 -1.26
C VAL A 24 2.01 -3.14 -2.22
N LYS A 25 3.17 -2.61 -1.85
CA LYS A 25 4.43 -2.67 -2.60
C LYS A 25 5.43 -3.56 -1.88
N GLY A 26 6.17 -4.36 -2.65
CA GLY A 26 7.33 -5.10 -2.17
C GLY A 26 8.60 -4.46 -2.71
N ARG A 27 9.50 -4.02 -1.82
CA ARG A 27 10.83 -3.52 -2.20
C ARG A 27 11.85 -4.61 -1.96
N LYS A 28 12.43 -5.11 -3.06
CA LYS A 28 13.42 -6.22 -3.07
C LYS A 28 12.89 -7.53 -2.46
N THR A 29 11.57 -7.69 -2.38
CA THR A 29 10.93 -8.90 -1.85
C THR A 29 9.58 -9.11 -2.52
N GLU A 30 9.28 -10.38 -2.78
CA GLU A 30 7.97 -10.80 -3.23
C GLU A 30 6.99 -10.76 -2.06
N VAL A 31 5.87 -10.03 -2.22
CA VAL A 31 4.86 -9.90 -1.17
C VAL A 31 3.97 -11.14 -1.18
N PRO A 32 4.02 -11.99 -0.13
CA PRO A 32 3.19 -13.18 -0.07
C PRO A 32 1.71 -12.80 0.01
N GLU A 33 0.84 -13.61 -0.59
CA GLU A 33 -0.60 -13.32 -0.57
C GLU A 33 -1.20 -13.33 0.86
N ARG A 34 -0.64 -14.14 1.76
CA ARG A 34 -0.97 -14.12 3.20
C ARG A 34 -0.77 -12.72 3.81
N PHE A 35 0.25 -11.99 3.37
CA PHE A 35 0.54 -10.66 3.89
C PHE A 35 -0.47 -9.65 3.37
N ARG A 36 -0.84 -9.73 2.08
CA ARG A 36 -1.90 -8.89 1.50
C ARG A 36 -3.23 -9.08 2.23
N LYS A 37 -3.62 -10.32 2.52
CA LYS A 37 -4.80 -10.63 3.33
C LYS A 37 -4.70 -10.05 4.73
N HIS A 38 -3.54 -10.19 5.38
CA HIS A 38 -3.31 -9.64 6.71
C HIS A 38 -3.39 -8.10 6.74
N VAL A 39 -2.81 -7.43 5.75
CA VAL A 39 -2.89 -5.98 5.57
C VAL A 39 -4.33 -5.54 5.37
N ALA A 40 -5.07 -6.20 4.48
CA ALA A 40 -6.49 -5.90 4.26
C ALA A 40 -7.34 -6.09 5.53
N GLU A 41 -7.01 -7.08 6.36
CA GLU A 41 -7.69 -7.31 7.64
C GLU A 41 -7.34 -6.26 8.71
N LYS A 42 -6.07 -5.85 8.78
CA LYS A 42 -5.58 -4.85 9.74
C LYS A 42 -6.03 -3.44 9.35
N LEU A 43 -5.98 -3.13 8.07
CA LEU A 43 -6.30 -1.85 7.46
C LEU A 43 -7.74 -1.79 6.93
N LYS A 44 -8.67 -2.51 7.58
CA LYS A 44 -10.09 -2.43 7.26
C LYS A 44 -10.53 -0.97 7.22
N LEU A 45 -11.30 -0.65 6.18
CA LEU A 45 -11.92 0.66 5.94
C LEU A 45 -12.60 1.22 7.19
N GLU A 46 -13.26 0.38 7.99
CA GLU A 46 -13.93 0.79 9.23
C GLU A 46 -12.97 1.38 10.28
N LYS A 47 -11.75 0.84 10.41
CA LYS A 47 -10.76 1.35 11.36
C LYS A 47 -10.14 2.66 10.88
N ILE A 48 -9.88 2.74 9.58
CA ILE A 48 -9.30 3.93 8.96
C ILE A 48 -10.30 5.08 8.98
N GLN A 49 -11.56 4.85 8.59
CA GLN A 49 -12.61 5.87 8.63
C GLN A 49 -12.89 6.39 10.04
N LYS A 50 -12.72 5.55 11.08
CA LYS A 50 -12.80 5.99 12.48
C LYS A 50 -11.66 6.91 12.92
N LEU A 51 -10.47 6.76 12.32
CA LEU A 51 -9.29 7.56 12.65
C LEU A 51 -9.26 8.86 11.83
N ASP A 52 -9.52 8.76 10.53
CA ASP A 52 -9.56 9.90 9.62
C ASP A 52 -10.54 9.58 8.48
N GLY A 53 -11.69 10.27 8.45
CA GLY A 53 -12.67 10.12 7.38
C GLY A 53 -12.22 10.70 6.03
N LYS A 54 -11.02 11.30 5.95
CA LYS A 54 -10.50 11.99 4.77
C LYS A 54 -9.38 11.24 4.06
N VAL A 55 -9.15 9.96 4.38
CA VAL A 55 -8.11 9.15 3.72
C VAL A 55 -8.45 8.92 2.25
N ILE A 56 -7.47 9.14 1.39
CA ILE A 56 -7.57 9.00 -0.06
C ILE A 56 -6.86 7.72 -0.51
N SER A 57 -5.63 7.51 -0.03
CA SER A 57 -4.83 6.32 -0.36
C SER A 57 -3.93 5.92 0.78
N LEU A 58 -3.63 4.63 0.84
CA LEU A 58 -2.75 4.03 1.80
C LEU A 58 -1.71 3.18 1.07
N ASP A 59 -0.46 3.56 1.22
CA ASP A 59 0.70 2.92 0.60
C ASP A 59 1.39 2.08 1.68
N VAL A 60 1.51 0.77 1.47
CA VAL A 60 2.22 -0.15 2.35
C VAL A 60 3.42 -0.69 1.60
N GLU A 61 4.62 -0.30 2.02
CA GLU A 61 5.87 -0.79 1.46
C GLU A 61 6.51 -1.80 2.41
N VAL A 62 6.66 -3.04 1.92
CA VAL A 62 7.37 -4.10 2.63
C VAL A 62 8.74 -4.24 2.04
N SER A 63 9.77 -4.10 2.87
CA SER A 63 11.14 -4.35 2.50
C SER A 63 11.74 -5.42 3.38
N LYS A 64 12.48 -6.34 2.75
CA LYS A 64 13.32 -7.30 3.46
C LYS A 64 14.77 -6.98 3.23
N GLU A 65 15.53 -6.81 4.30
CA GLU A 65 16.97 -6.61 4.24
C GLU A 65 17.68 -7.98 4.28
N PRO A 66 18.33 -8.40 3.18
CA PRO A 66 18.99 -9.71 3.11
C PRO A 66 20.35 -9.75 3.81
N ASN A 67 20.91 -8.59 4.20
CA ASN A 67 22.22 -8.52 4.84
C ASN A 67 22.15 -9.07 6.29
N PRO A 68 22.87 -10.15 6.63
CA PRO A 68 22.83 -10.76 7.97
C PRO A 68 23.28 -9.82 9.09
N ARG A 69 24.09 -8.81 8.77
CA ARG A 69 24.53 -7.77 9.74
C ARG A 69 23.39 -6.85 10.19
N GLN A 70 22.28 -6.83 9.46
CA GLN A 70 21.08 -6.05 9.78
C GLN A 70 19.89 -6.97 10.09
N ALA A 71 20.16 -8.16 10.64
CA ALA A 71 19.13 -9.14 11.00
C ALA A 71 18.06 -8.56 11.94
N ASP A 72 18.44 -7.65 12.84
CA ASP A 72 17.52 -6.96 13.75
C ASP A 72 16.47 -6.09 13.04
N ARG A 73 16.73 -5.69 11.79
CA ARG A 73 15.83 -4.93 10.92
C ARG A 73 15.54 -5.66 9.61
N CYS A 74 15.59 -6.99 9.65
CA CYS A 74 15.46 -7.79 8.44
C CYS A 74 14.12 -7.57 7.75
N ASP A 75 13.03 -7.34 8.50
CA ASP A 75 11.72 -7.02 7.96
C ASP A 75 11.34 -5.59 8.36
N ARG A 76 11.08 -4.72 7.37
CA ARG A 76 10.73 -3.31 7.58
C ARG A 76 9.50 -2.97 6.77
N VAL A 77 8.48 -2.42 7.43
CA VAL A 77 7.19 -2.11 6.84
C VAL A 77 6.92 -0.62 6.97
N GLU A 78 7.01 0.12 5.88
CA GLU A 78 6.63 1.53 5.87
C GLU A 78 5.17 1.67 5.46
N ILE A 79 4.38 2.39 6.26
CA ILE A 79 2.99 2.71 5.97
C ILE A 79 2.87 4.21 5.76
N THR A 80 2.42 4.61 4.58
CA THR A 80 2.13 6.00 4.23
C THR A 80 0.65 6.19 4.00
N LEU A 81 0.03 7.06 4.80
CA LEU A 81 -1.37 7.42 4.67
C LEU A 81 -1.46 8.83 4.06
N ARG A 82 -2.16 8.91 2.92
CA ARG A 82 -2.45 10.17 2.24
C ARG A 82 -3.92 10.51 2.43
N SER A 83 -4.18 11.58 3.15
CA SER A 83 -5.51 12.17 3.30
C SER A 83 -5.58 13.54 2.63
N ARG A 84 -6.74 14.21 2.64
CA ARG A 84 -6.90 15.62 2.20
C ARG A 84 -6.20 16.64 3.13
N GLY A 85 -5.19 16.21 3.88
CA GLY A 85 -4.51 16.96 4.91
C GLY A 85 -3.06 16.50 5.06
N PRO A 86 -2.47 16.57 6.27
CA PRO A 86 -1.09 16.18 6.49
C PRO A 86 -0.86 14.69 6.17
N VAL A 87 0.28 14.39 5.55
CA VAL A 87 0.67 13.01 5.24
C VAL A 87 1.20 12.36 6.51
N ILE A 88 0.65 11.20 6.85
CA ILE A 88 1.08 10.41 8.01
C ILE A 88 2.00 9.29 7.52
N ARG A 89 3.15 9.11 8.17
CA ARG A 89 4.09 8.03 7.90
C ARG A 89 4.41 7.28 9.18
N ALA A 90 4.47 5.95 9.08
CA ALA A 90 4.90 5.04 10.12
C ALA A 90 5.88 4.02 9.55
N GLU A 91 6.83 3.56 10.36
CA GLU A 91 7.81 2.50 10.09
C GLU A 91 7.68 1.41 11.16
#